data_AF-A0AAE3SUP6-F1
#
_entry.id   AF-A0AAE3SUP6-F1
#
_cell.length_a   1.000
_cell.length_b   1.000
_cell.length_c   1.000
_cell.angle_alpha   90.00
_cell.angle_beta   90.00
_cell.angle_gamma   90.00
#
_symmetry.space_group_name_H-M   'P 1'
#
loop_
_entity.id
_entity.type
_entity.pdbx_description
1 polymer ?
#
loop_
_entity_poly.entity_id
_entity_poly.type
_entity_poly.pdbx_seq_one_letter_code
_entity_poly.pdbx_strand_id
1 'polypeptide(L)'
;MNESKQIYRVAEAARLVGVSASTLRLWESQGLVVPDRTEKGHRQYNAEQLARLKHIAWLRTDRGLNPAAIRETLEIEEEPDASASAPASEDPFVEIGPRLRSLRHAAGKTLEAVASDLGIATSKLSTFERTSHGFSIRDLRDLTEYFGTTISKISGEEPADERRLVKSGEWRTWPTMSPGVTIQLLAEGRNMMDCHRFVLAPGASSEGAYHHEGEEFIFVLSGRFEIVLDGQEFYELSPGDSLYFASRRRHSWRNRFDGETVLIWVNTPPTF
;
A
#
# COMPACT_ATOMS: atom_id res chain seq x y z
N MET A 1 -24.53 -4.24 33.18
CA MET A 1 -25.41 -5.16 32.43
C MET A 1 -24.50 -6.05 31.61
N ASN A 2 -24.53 -7.36 31.84
CA ASN A 2 -23.58 -8.38 31.36
C ASN A 2 -23.26 -8.22 29.86
N GLU A 3 -22.07 -7.73 29.52
CA GLU A 3 -21.55 -7.86 28.16
C GLU A 3 -21.33 -9.34 27.89
N SER A 4 -22.11 -9.87 26.96
CA SER A 4 -22.01 -11.26 26.54
C SER A 4 -20.63 -11.41 25.89
N LYS A 5 -19.68 -12.05 26.60
CA LYS A 5 -18.33 -12.31 26.09
C LYS A 5 -18.49 -13.10 24.78
N GLN A 6 -18.32 -12.43 23.65
CA GLN A 6 -18.63 -13.01 22.35
C GLN A 6 -17.59 -14.06 22.01
N ILE A 7 -18.02 -15.31 21.86
CA ILE A 7 -17.16 -16.47 21.61
C ILE A 7 -17.39 -16.98 20.19
N TYR A 8 -16.30 -17.14 19.45
CA TYR A 8 -16.28 -17.58 18.06
C TYR A 8 -15.73 -18.99 17.94
N ARG A 9 -16.39 -19.84 17.14
CA ARG A 9 -15.87 -21.18 16.80
C ARG A 9 -14.82 -21.06 15.70
N VAL A 10 -13.93 -22.06 15.57
CA VAL A 10 -12.82 -22.06 14.60
C VAL A 10 -13.23 -21.64 13.17
N ALA A 11 -14.30 -22.23 12.63
CA ALA A 11 -14.76 -21.92 11.27
C ALA A 11 -15.30 -20.49 11.12
N GLU A 12 -15.84 -19.93 12.20
CA GLU A 12 -16.35 -18.56 12.24
C GLU A 12 -15.22 -17.55 12.42
N ALA A 13 -14.29 -17.82 13.33
CA ALA A 13 -13.08 -17.03 13.51
C ALA A 13 -12.25 -16.97 12.22
N ALA A 14 -12.04 -18.10 11.55
CA ALA A 14 -11.33 -18.16 10.27
C ALA A 14 -11.97 -17.25 9.20
N ARG A 15 -13.31 -17.30 9.09
CA ARG A 15 -14.07 -16.47 8.16
C ARG A 15 -13.96 -14.98 8.48
N LEU A 16 -14.06 -14.61 9.75
CA LEU A 16 -13.99 -13.21 10.21
C LEU A 16 -12.59 -12.61 10.07
N VAL A 17 -11.56 -13.46 10.09
CA VAL A 17 -10.15 -13.10 9.91
C VAL A 17 -9.76 -13.10 8.42
N GLY A 18 -10.55 -13.73 7.56
CA GLY A 18 -10.25 -13.83 6.12
C GLY A 18 -9.24 -14.91 5.77
N VAL A 19 -9.06 -15.93 6.62
CA VAL A 19 -8.10 -17.04 6.41
C VAL A 19 -8.78 -18.41 6.45
N SER A 20 -8.13 -19.44 5.94
CA SER A 20 -8.65 -20.81 6.03
C SER A 20 -8.54 -21.37 7.45
N ALA A 21 -9.44 -22.27 7.84
CA ALA A 21 -9.39 -22.94 9.14
C ALA A 21 -8.06 -23.72 9.36
N SER A 22 -7.44 -24.19 8.27
CA SER A 22 -6.10 -24.82 8.32
C SER A 22 -4.98 -23.82 8.61
N THR A 23 -5.09 -22.58 8.11
CA THR A 23 -4.14 -21.49 8.41
C THR A 23 -4.22 -21.09 9.88
N LEU A 24 -5.43 -20.99 10.40
CA LEU A 24 -5.66 -20.67 11.80
C LEU A 24 -5.07 -21.76 12.72
N ARG A 25 -5.25 -23.04 12.37
CA ARG A 25 -4.61 -24.17 13.07
C ARG A 25 -3.08 -24.16 12.99
N LEU A 26 -2.52 -23.72 11.87
CA LEU A 26 -1.08 -23.57 11.72
C LEU A 26 -0.55 -22.51 12.70
N TRP A 27 -1.23 -21.36 12.82
CA TRP A 27 -0.86 -20.31 13.77
C TRP A 27 -0.97 -20.75 15.23
N GLU A 28 -1.99 -21.56 15.57
CA GLU A 28 -2.09 -22.20 16.89
C GLU A 28 -0.88 -23.11 17.15
N SER A 29 -0.52 -23.97 16.19
CA SER A 29 0.62 -24.90 16.34
C SER A 29 1.97 -24.18 16.42
N GLN A 30 2.03 -22.98 15.86
CA GLN A 30 3.16 -22.08 15.94
C GLN A 30 3.08 -21.17 17.17
N GLY A 31 2.08 -21.29 18.05
CA GLY A 31 1.98 -20.51 19.28
C GLY A 31 1.73 -19.01 19.08
N LEU A 32 1.23 -18.58 17.92
CA LEU A 32 0.90 -17.16 17.67
C LEU A 32 -0.42 -16.75 18.34
N VAL A 33 -1.27 -17.72 18.62
CA VAL A 33 -2.51 -17.57 19.38
C VAL A 33 -2.78 -18.87 20.12
N VAL A 34 -3.25 -18.76 21.36
CA VAL A 34 -3.67 -19.92 22.16
C VAL A 34 -5.19 -19.90 22.26
N PRO A 35 -5.92 -20.89 21.72
CA PRO A 35 -7.38 -20.92 21.79
C PRO A 35 -7.86 -21.38 23.17
N ASP A 36 -8.99 -20.83 23.60
CA ASP A 36 -9.75 -21.36 24.73
C ASP A 36 -10.42 -22.68 24.31
N ARG A 37 -10.74 -23.55 25.28
CA ARG A 37 -11.45 -24.81 25.02
C ARG A 37 -12.73 -24.90 25.83
N THR A 38 -13.79 -25.41 25.22
CA THR A 38 -15.03 -25.75 25.93
C THR A 38 -14.81 -26.94 26.87
N GLU A 39 -15.76 -27.16 27.78
CA GLU A 39 -15.81 -28.37 28.62
C GLU A 39 -15.79 -29.68 27.80
N LYS A 40 -16.29 -29.64 26.55
CA LYS A 40 -16.25 -30.77 25.60
C LYS A 40 -14.96 -30.80 24.74
N GLY A 41 -13.98 -29.95 25.04
CA GLY A 41 -12.67 -29.91 24.40
C GLY A 41 -12.62 -29.21 23.04
N HIS A 42 -13.67 -28.50 22.62
CA HIS A 42 -13.69 -27.80 21.34
C HIS A 42 -13.04 -26.41 21.44
N ARG A 43 -12.23 -26.06 20.44
CA ARG A 43 -11.55 -24.76 20.34
C ARG A 43 -12.54 -23.60 20.16
N GLN A 44 -12.29 -22.53 20.88
CA GLN A 44 -13.07 -21.30 20.86
C GLN A 44 -12.15 -20.08 20.98
N TYR A 45 -12.60 -18.97 20.39
CA TYR A 45 -11.87 -17.71 20.33
C TYR A 45 -12.71 -16.61 20.96
N ASN A 46 -12.15 -15.86 21.90
CA ASN A 46 -12.77 -14.65 22.40
C ASN A 46 -12.43 -13.44 21.50
N ALA A 47 -13.00 -12.27 21.81
CA ALA A 47 -12.82 -11.06 21.01
C ALA A 47 -11.36 -10.59 20.91
N GLU A 48 -10.58 -10.73 21.99
CA GLU A 48 -9.16 -10.36 22.05
C GLU A 48 -8.31 -11.28 21.17
N GLN A 49 -8.54 -12.59 21.26
CA GLN A 49 -7.89 -13.57 20.39
C GLN A 49 -8.27 -13.36 18.92
N LEU A 50 -9.51 -12.93 18.63
CA LEU A 50 -9.92 -12.59 17.28
C LEU A 50 -9.24 -11.32 16.75
N ALA A 51 -9.05 -10.31 17.60
CA ALA A 51 -8.29 -9.10 17.26
C ALA A 51 -6.82 -9.46 16.95
N ARG A 52 -6.19 -10.29 17.79
CA ARG A 52 -4.84 -10.81 17.56
C ARG A 52 -4.74 -11.60 16.25
N LEU A 53 -5.71 -12.46 15.97
CA LEU A 53 -5.80 -13.20 14.70
C LEU A 53 -5.91 -12.28 13.47
N LYS A 54 -6.70 -11.21 13.56
CA LYS A 54 -6.82 -10.20 12.49
C LYS A 54 -5.51 -9.44 12.30
N HIS A 55 -4.83 -9.09 13.39
CA HIS A 55 -3.54 -8.44 13.33
C HIS A 55 -2.47 -9.36 12.69
N ILE A 56 -2.43 -10.65 13.06
CA ILE A 56 -1.56 -11.65 12.41
C ILE A 56 -1.89 -11.77 10.91
N ALA A 57 -3.18 -11.80 10.55
CA ALA A 57 -3.60 -11.85 9.15
C ALA A 57 -3.13 -10.62 8.37
N TRP A 58 -3.25 -9.44 8.97
CA TRP A 58 -2.78 -8.18 8.41
C TRP A 58 -1.25 -8.16 8.26
N LEU A 59 -0.49 -8.48 9.32
CA LEU A 59 0.98 -8.55 9.27
C LEU A 59 1.50 -9.53 8.19
N ARG A 60 0.78 -10.62 7.93
CA ARG A 60 1.14 -11.59 6.88
C ARG A 60 0.77 -11.11 5.48
N THR A 61 -0.41 -10.52 5.32
CA THR A 61 -0.97 -10.18 4.00
C THR A 61 -0.41 -8.86 3.50
N ASP A 62 -0.19 -7.91 4.41
CA ASP A 62 0.22 -6.54 4.10
C ASP A 62 1.74 -6.34 4.24
N ARG A 63 2.36 -6.98 5.24
CA ARG A 63 3.82 -6.84 5.50
C ARG A 63 4.66 -8.05 5.10
N GLY A 64 4.05 -9.12 4.59
CA GLY A 64 4.75 -10.33 4.14
C GLY A 64 5.55 -11.06 5.23
N LEU A 65 5.31 -10.74 6.52
CA LEU A 65 6.13 -11.24 7.62
C LEU A 65 5.96 -12.75 7.79
N ASN A 66 7.07 -13.43 8.06
CA ASN A 66 7.04 -14.85 8.38
C ASN A 66 6.55 -15.05 9.84
N PRO A 67 6.09 -16.28 10.20
CA PRO A 67 5.57 -16.55 11.54
C PRO A 67 6.55 -16.30 12.70
N ALA A 68 7.88 -16.28 12.45
CA ALA A 68 8.87 -15.99 13.50
C ALA A 68 8.97 -14.48 13.77
N ALA A 69 9.02 -13.65 12.73
CA ALA A 69 9.03 -12.19 12.85
C ALA A 69 7.72 -11.64 13.46
N ILE A 70 6.59 -12.30 13.19
CA ILE A 70 5.29 -11.96 13.80
C ILE A 70 5.31 -12.24 15.31
N ARG A 71 5.95 -13.32 15.75
CA ARG A 71 6.04 -13.62 17.18
C ARG A 71 6.85 -12.56 17.91
N GLU A 72 8.00 -12.17 17.35
CA GLU A 72 8.87 -11.14 17.92
C GLU A 72 8.17 -9.77 17.97
N THR A 73 7.40 -9.44 16.93
CA THR A 73 6.57 -8.22 16.90
C THR A 73 5.48 -8.23 17.98
N LEU A 74 4.84 -9.38 18.19
CA LEU A 74 3.76 -9.53 19.17
C LEU A 74 4.27 -9.63 20.63
N GLU A 75 5.49 -10.10 20.85
CA GLU A 75 6.12 -10.18 22.18
C GLU A 75 6.61 -8.81 22.66
N ILE A 76 6.95 -7.89 21.74
CA ILE A 76 7.36 -6.51 22.06
C ILE A 76 6.16 -5.64 22.49
N GLU A 77 4.93 -6.00 22.11
CA GLU A 77 3.70 -5.26 22.46
C GLU A 77 3.11 -5.62 23.84
N GLU A 78 3.63 -6.66 24.53
CA GLU A 78 3.08 -7.16 25.80
C GLU A 78 3.71 -6.54 27.08
N GLU A 79 4.70 -5.64 26.97
CA GLU A 79 5.19 -4.86 28.14
C GLU A 79 4.45 -3.51 28.26
N PRO A 80 3.72 -3.25 29.36
CA PRO A 80 2.87 -2.08 29.47
C PRO A 80 3.69 -0.87 29.96
N ASP A 81 3.90 0.12 29.10
CA ASP A 81 4.18 1.48 29.57
C ASP A 81 2.95 2.38 29.39
N ALA A 82 2.44 2.83 30.53
CA ALA A 82 1.23 3.60 30.68
C ALA A 82 1.53 5.09 30.49
N SER A 83 1.59 5.57 29.24
CA SER A 83 1.22 6.96 28.90
C SER A 83 1.37 7.26 27.40
N ALA A 84 0.43 6.80 26.59
CA ALA A 84 0.17 7.45 25.31
C ALA A 84 -1.28 7.26 24.92
N SER A 85 -2.03 8.36 24.91
CA SER A 85 -3.32 8.44 24.23
C SER A 85 -3.16 7.95 22.79
N ALA A 86 -3.88 6.92 22.41
CA ALA A 86 -3.94 6.43 21.04
C ALA A 86 -4.38 7.55 20.09
N PRO A 87 -3.65 7.84 18.99
CA PRO A 87 -4.26 8.55 17.88
C PRO A 87 -5.19 7.56 17.13
N ALA A 88 -6.33 8.09 16.72
CA ALA A 88 -7.30 7.42 15.87
C ALA A 88 -6.63 6.91 14.59
N SER A 89 -7.18 5.83 14.04
CA SER A 89 -6.76 5.21 12.79
C SER A 89 -6.70 6.22 11.63
N GLU A 90 -5.50 6.60 11.22
CA GLU A 90 -5.24 7.38 10.01
C GLU A 90 -4.75 6.43 8.91
N ASP A 91 -5.68 5.94 8.08
CA ASP A 91 -5.35 5.40 6.76
C ASP A 91 -5.56 6.53 5.72
N PRO A 92 -4.49 7.14 5.18
CA PRO A 92 -4.55 8.34 4.33
C PRO A 92 -5.38 8.17 3.06
N PHE A 93 -5.64 6.93 2.64
CA PHE A 93 -6.33 6.65 1.37
C PHE A 93 -7.83 6.57 1.48
N VAL A 94 -8.36 6.45 2.70
CA VAL A 94 -9.79 6.53 2.92
C VAL A 94 -10.34 7.91 2.50
N GLU A 95 -9.50 8.95 2.42
CA GLU A 95 -9.95 10.33 2.17
C GLU A 95 -9.75 10.90 0.75
N ILE A 96 -9.06 10.21 -0.17
CA ILE A 96 -8.70 10.80 -1.48
C ILE A 96 -9.94 11.12 -2.34
N GLY A 97 -10.89 10.18 -2.44
CA GLY A 97 -12.11 10.35 -3.23
C GLY A 97 -12.93 11.58 -2.83
N PRO A 98 -13.31 11.73 -1.53
CA PRO A 98 -14.01 12.91 -1.04
C PRO A 98 -13.29 14.23 -1.31
N ARG A 99 -11.96 14.25 -1.24
CA ARG A 99 -11.16 15.46 -1.46
C ARG A 99 -11.07 15.83 -2.94
N LEU A 100 -10.93 14.82 -3.81
CA LEU A 100 -10.99 15.00 -5.26
C LEU A 100 -12.37 15.56 -5.68
N ARG A 101 -13.45 15.06 -5.06
CA ARG A 101 -14.80 15.60 -5.25
C ARG A 101 -14.87 17.09 -4.90
N SER A 102 -14.29 17.50 -3.78
CA SER A 102 -14.22 18.90 -3.37
C SER A 102 -13.46 19.77 -4.39
N LEU A 103 -12.32 19.29 -4.91
CA LEU A 103 -11.57 19.98 -5.97
C LEU A 103 -12.39 20.15 -7.24
N ARG A 104 -13.08 19.09 -7.69
CA ARG A 104 -13.98 19.16 -8.86
C ARG A 104 -15.07 20.21 -8.66
N HIS A 105 -15.69 20.24 -7.49
CA HIS A 105 -16.72 21.24 -7.17
C HIS A 105 -16.15 22.66 -7.12
N ALA A 106 -14.96 22.86 -6.54
CA ALA A 106 -14.29 24.15 -6.50
C ALA A 106 -13.91 24.66 -7.91
N ALA A 107 -13.55 23.74 -8.82
CA ALA A 107 -13.30 24.03 -10.22
C ALA A 107 -14.57 24.24 -11.06
N GLY A 108 -15.77 24.11 -10.46
CA GLY A 108 -17.06 24.28 -11.16
C GLY A 108 -17.34 23.21 -12.22
N LYS A 109 -16.69 22.05 -12.15
CA LYS A 109 -16.80 20.98 -13.16
C LYS A 109 -17.83 19.93 -12.77
N THR A 110 -18.58 19.42 -13.74
CA THR A 110 -19.47 18.27 -13.54
C THR A 110 -18.69 16.95 -13.64
N LEU A 111 -19.27 15.86 -13.15
CA LEU A 111 -18.69 14.52 -13.33
C LEU A 111 -18.53 14.19 -14.81
N GLU A 112 -19.53 14.53 -15.62
CA GLU A 112 -19.56 14.32 -17.07
C GLU A 112 -18.43 15.05 -17.78
N ALA A 113 -18.18 16.32 -17.40
CA ALA A 113 -17.12 17.11 -17.98
C ALA A 113 -15.74 16.49 -17.71
N VAL A 114 -15.43 16.17 -16.45
CA VAL A 114 -14.13 15.59 -16.08
C VAL A 114 -13.94 14.21 -16.68
N ALA A 115 -14.98 13.38 -16.63
CA ALA A 115 -14.94 12.03 -17.19
C ALA A 115 -14.71 12.04 -18.71
N SER A 116 -15.36 12.97 -19.41
CA SER A 116 -15.16 13.18 -20.86
C SER A 116 -13.75 13.67 -21.16
N ASP A 117 -13.26 14.66 -20.42
CA ASP A 117 -11.92 15.25 -20.63
C ASP A 117 -10.81 14.21 -20.41
N LEU A 118 -11.02 13.26 -19.48
CA LEU A 118 -10.05 12.20 -19.14
C LEU A 118 -10.30 10.85 -19.82
N GLY A 119 -11.36 10.72 -20.62
CA GLY A 119 -11.70 9.46 -21.30
C GLY A 119 -12.06 8.31 -20.35
N ILE A 120 -12.59 8.61 -19.16
CA ILE A 120 -13.01 7.62 -18.16
C ILE A 120 -14.53 7.55 -18.07
N ALA A 121 -15.06 6.43 -17.57
CA ALA A 121 -16.50 6.32 -17.32
C ALA A 121 -16.93 7.23 -16.15
N THR A 122 -18.00 7.99 -16.33
CA THR A 122 -18.62 8.83 -15.27
C THR A 122 -18.98 8.04 -14.02
N SER A 123 -19.44 6.80 -14.19
CA SER A 123 -19.74 5.87 -13.09
C SER A 123 -18.49 5.46 -12.30
N LYS A 124 -17.35 5.32 -12.98
CA LYS A 124 -16.05 5.05 -12.36
C LYS A 124 -15.67 6.23 -11.47
N LEU A 125 -15.64 7.44 -12.02
CA LEU A 125 -15.32 8.68 -11.29
C LEU A 125 -16.27 8.91 -10.09
N SER A 126 -17.57 8.71 -10.29
CA SER A 126 -18.59 8.83 -9.22
C SER A 126 -18.40 7.82 -8.08
N THR A 127 -17.95 6.59 -8.41
CA THR A 127 -17.67 5.57 -7.41
C THR A 127 -16.42 5.95 -6.63
N PHE A 128 -15.36 6.33 -7.33
CA PHE A 128 -14.11 6.73 -6.70
C PHE A 128 -14.24 7.95 -5.79
N GLU A 129 -14.93 9.00 -6.22
CA GLU A 129 -15.19 10.20 -5.40
C GLU A 129 -15.92 9.88 -4.07
N ARG A 130 -16.56 8.72 -3.98
CA ARG A 130 -17.32 8.27 -2.80
C ARG A 130 -16.56 7.25 -1.96
N THR A 131 -15.81 6.36 -2.59
CA THR A 131 -15.21 5.20 -1.93
C THR A 131 -13.69 5.25 -1.89
N SER A 132 -13.03 6.09 -2.67
CA SER A 132 -11.57 6.08 -2.90
C SER A 132 -11.03 4.78 -3.52
N HIS A 133 -11.91 3.95 -4.12
CA HIS A 133 -11.54 2.67 -4.74
C HIS A 133 -11.86 2.62 -6.24
N GLY A 134 -11.18 1.71 -6.96
CA GLY A 134 -11.48 1.40 -8.36
C GLY A 134 -10.73 2.25 -9.40
N PHE A 135 -9.70 3.00 -8.97
CA PHE A 135 -8.78 3.74 -9.83
C PHE A 135 -7.37 3.15 -9.70
N SER A 136 -6.68 3.02 -10.82
CA SER A 136 -5.26 2.67 -10.89
C SER A 136 -4.36 3.88 -10.58
N ILE A 137 -3.05 3.69 -10.38
CA ILE A 137 -2.07 4.80 -10.23
C ILE A 137 -2.22 5.78 -11.39
N ARG A 138 -2.32 5.23 -12.61
CA ARG A 138 -2.46 6.00 -13.83
C ARG A 138 -3.72 6.87 -13.78
N ASP A 139 -4.87 6.30 -13.44
CA ASP A 139 -6.11 7.07 -13.38
C ASP A 139 -6.03 8.20 -12.33
N LEU A 140 -5.37 7.95 -11.19
CA LEU A 140 -5.16 8.99 -10.16
C LEU A 140 -4.24 10.09 -10.67
N ARG A 141 -3.13 9.74 -11.31
CA ARG A 141 -2.19 10.72 -11.87
C ARG A 141 -2.86 11.58 -12.93
N ASP A 142 -3.64 10.97 -13.83
CA ASP A 142 -4.36 11.70 -14.87
C ASP A 142 -5.37 12.69 -14.25
N LEU A 143 -6.03 12.31 -13.14
CA LEU A 143 -6.92 13.20 -12.38
C LEU A 143 -6.18 14.32 -11.63
N THR A 144 -5.07 14.01 -10.96
CA THR A 144 -4.31 15.02 -10.20
C THR A 144 -3.65 16.03 -11.12
N GLU A 145 -3.13 15.58 -12.26
CA GLU A 145 -2.64 16.44 -13.34
C GLU A 145 -3.74 17.37 -13.86
N TYR A 146 -4.94 16.83 -14.14
CA TYR A 146 -6.09 17.61 -14.58
C TYR A 146 -6.49 18.71 -13.58
N PHE A 147 -6.35 18.46 -12.27
CA PHE A 147 -6.63 19.45 -11.23
C PHE A 147 -5.41 20.27 -10.79
N GLY A 148 -4.24 20.10 -11.41
CA GLY A 148 -3.02 20.83 -11.07
C GLY A 148 -2.53 20.58 -9.64
N THR A 149 -2.62 19.34 -9.18
CA THR A 149 -2.24 18.91 -7.83
C THR A 149 -1.45 17.59 -7.90
N THR A 150 -1.03 17.07 -6.75
CA THR A 150 -0.40 15.75 -6.61
C THR A 150 -1.28 14.85 -5.74
N ILE A 151 -1.04 13.54 -5.75
CA ILE A 151 -1.83 12.61 -4.94
C ILE A 151 -1.47 12.81 -3.47
N SER A 152 -0.20 13.06 -3.15
CA SER A 152 0.28 13.43 -1.81
C SER A 152 -0.42 14.69 -1.23
N LYS A 153 -0.70 15.69 -2.07
CA LYS A 153 -1.43 16.90 -1.64
C LYS A 153 -2.93 16.63 -1.42
N ILE A 154 -3.51 15.72 -2.19
CA ILE A 154 -4.91 15.31 -2.01
C ILE A 154 -5.07 14.41 -0.80
N SER A 155 -4.17 13.47 -0.52
CA SER A 155 -4.29 12.52 0.62
C SER A 155 -4.29 13.19 1.99
N GLY A 156 -3.97 14.49 2.07
CA GLY A 156 -4.10 15.23 3.31
C GLY A 156 -2.94 15.16 4.25
N GLU A 157 -1.78 14.96 3.69
CA GLU A 157 -0.54 15.38 4.30
C GLU A 157 -0.56 16.91 4.43
N GLU A 158 -1.19 17.40 5.51
CA GLU A 158 -0.63 18.56 6.22
C GLU A 158 0.86 18.25 6.41
N PRO A 159 1.78 19.20 6.13
CA PRO A 159 3.20 18.92 6.24
C PRO A 159 3.48 18.56 7.70
N ALA A 160 3.54 17.25 7.98
CA ALA A 160 4.10 16.74 9.20
C ALA A 160 5.52 17.32 9.25
N ASP A 161 5.74 18.15 10.28
CA ASP A 161 7.00 18.73 10.72
C ASP A 161 8.20 18.09 10.03
N GLU A 162 8.98 18.86 9.23
CA GLU A 162 10.04 18.41 8.31
C GLU A 162 10.77 17.14 8.79
N ARG A 163 10.18 15.95 8.59
CA ARG A 163 10.79 14.68 8.97
C ARG A 163 11.85 14.37 7.95
N ARG A 164 13.02 14.99 8.15
CA ARG A 164 14.21 14.80 7.30
C ARG A 164 14.77 13.39 7.38
N LEU A 165 14.42 12.65 8.44
CA LEU A 165 14.83 11.27 8.64
C LEU A 165 13.60 10.37 8.67
N VAL A 166 13.49 9.50 7.66
CA VAL A 166 12.59 8.35 7.67
C VAL A 166 13.41 7.10 7.97
N LYS A 167 13.18 6.47 9.13
CA LYS A 167 13.94 5.28 9.53
C LYS A 167 13.49 4.05 8.75
N SER A 168 14.39 3.08 8.63
CA SER A 168 14.07 1.78 8.06
C SER A 168 12.92 1.12 8.81
N GLY A 169 11.90 0.66 8.09
CA GLY A 169 10.70 0.05 8.66
C GLY A 169 9.60 1.03 9.09
N GLU A 170 9.89 2.34 9.13
CA GLU A 170 8.93 3.40 9.45
C GLU A 170 8.37 4.08 8.18
N TRP A 171 8.70 3.57 6.99
CA TRP A 171 8.25 4.16 5.74
C TRP A 171 6.73 4.10 5.61
N ARG A 172 6.14 5.25 5.29
CA ARG A 172 4.75 5.31 4.84
C ARG A 172 4.65 4.57 3.50
N THR A 173 3.59 3.78 3.36
CA THR A 173 3.38 2.93 2.19
C THR A 173 2.18 3.46 1.43
N TRP A 174 2.33 3.66 0.13
CA TRP A 174 1.20 3.85 -0.77
C TRP A 174 0.37 2.56 -0.76
N PRO A 175 -0.96 2.63 -0.73
CA PRO A 175 -1.79 1.45 -0.90
C PRO A 175 -1.51 0.77 -2.20
N THR A 176 -1.84 -0.51 -2.17
CA THR A 176 -1.69 -1.38 -3.31
C THR A 176 -2.54 -0.84 -4.46
N MET A 177 -1.85 -0.26 -5.45
CA MET A 177 -2.49 0.28 -6.64
C MET A 177 -2.46 -0.70 -7.81
N SER A 178 -1.44 -1.58 -7.85
CA SER A 178 -1.33 -2.71 -8.78
C SER A 178 -0.93 -3.97 -8.01
N PRO A 179 -1.44 -5.16 -8.38
CA PRO A 179 -1.10 -6.40 -7.70
C PRO A 179 0.42 -6.65 -7.70
N GLY A 180 0.97 -6.94 -6.52
CA GLY A 180 2.39 -7.25 -6.36
C GLY A 180 3.33 -6.05 -6.45
N VAL A 181 2.82 -4.82 -6.38
CA VAL A 181 3.62 -3.59 -6.33
C VAL A 181 3.38 -2.89 -4.99
N THR A 182 4.44 -2.74 -4.21
CA THR A 182 4.43 -1.94 -2.97
C THR A 182 5.38 -0.76 -3.14
N ILE A 183 4.89 0.45 -2.86
CA ILE A 183 5.65 1.70 -2.99
C ILE A 183 5.74 2.34 -1.61
N GLN A 184 6.96 2.61 -1.15
CA GLN A 184 7.23 3.18 0.16
C GLN A 184 7.93 4.52 0.04
N LEU A 185 7.48 5.53 0.77
CA LEU A 185 8.07 6.87 0.75
C LEU A 185 9.37 6.89 1.56
N LEU A 186 10.45 7.31 0.92
CA LEU A 186 11.77 7.48 1.56
C LEU A 186 12.02 8.92 2.02
N ALA A 187 11.23 9.87 1.52
CA ALA A 187 11.27 11.26 1.91
C ALA A 187 9.84 11.79 2.00
N GLU A 188 9.57 12.62 3.01
CA GLU A 188 8.28 13.25 3.25
C GLU A 188 8.41 14.78 3.12
N GLY A 189 7.30 15.48 2.86
CA GLY A 189 7.26 16.95 2.77
C GLY A 189 7.36 17.53 1.35
N ARG A 190 7.62 18.84 1.27
CA ARG A 190 7.66 19.59 -0.01
C ARG A 190 9.01 19.41 -0.72
N ASN A 191 9.17 18.27 -1.39
CA ASN A 191 10.40 17.94 -2.10
C ASN A 191 10.31 18.27 -3.60
N MET A 192 11.45 18.59 -4.22
CA MET A 192 11.56 18.74 -5.68
C MET A 192 11.61 17.39 -6.42
N MET A 193 11.64 16.29 -5.66
CA MET A 193 11.72 14.93 -6.16
C MET A 193 10.90 14.01 -5.26
N ASP A 194 10.31 12.98 -5.82
CA ASP A 194 9.84 11.85 -5.02
C ASP A 194 10.96 10.83 -4.90
N CYS A 195 11.12 10.27 -3.71
CA CYS A 195 12.07 9.20 -3.44
C CYS A 195 11.29 8.00 -2.92
N HIS A 196 11.26 6.92 -3.69
CA HIS A 196 10.49 5.74 -3.37
C HIS A 196 11.35 4.49 -3.27
N ARG A 197 10.98 3.60 -2.36
CA ARG A 197 11.39 2.20 -2.37
C ARG A 197 10.27 1.37 -2.97
N PHE A 198 10.56 0.74 -4.10
CA PHE A 198 9.67 -0.18 -4.77
C PHE A 198 10.00 -1.61 -4.34
N VAL A 199 8.97 -2.37 -4.00
CA VAL A 199 9.03 -3.81 -3.77
C VAL A 199 8.10 -4.48 -4.77
N LEU A 200 8.67 -5.32 -5.61
CA LEU A 200 8.00 -5.94 -6.73
C LEU A 200 7.95 -7.44 -6.55
N ALA A 201 6.75 -8.00 -6.42
CA ALA A 201 6.54 -9.44 -6.45
C ALA A 201 6.92 -10.03 -7.82
N PRO A 202 7.17 -11.34 -7.92
CA PRO A 202 7.42 -12.01 -9.19
C PRO A 202 6.31 -11.72 -10.21
N GLY A 203 6.67 -11.26 -11.40
CA GLY A 203 5.72 -10.93 -12.48
C GLY A 203 5.02 -9.57 -12.35
N ALA A 204 5.27 -8.80 -11.29
CA ALA A 204 4.76 -7.43 -11.18
C ALA A 204 5.27 -6.55 -12.33
N SER A 205 4.43 -5.63 -12.82
CA SER A 205 4.75 -4.79 -13.99
C SER A 205 3.98 -3.47 -13.98
N SER A 206 4.39 -2.54 -14.85
CA SER A 206 3.78 -1.22 -14.99
C SER A 206 2.40 -1.16 -15.67
N GLU A 207 1.81 -2.31 -16.00
CA GLU A 207 0.56 -2.39 -16.78
C GLU A 207 0.60 -1.55 -18.07
N GLY A 208 1.63 -1.79 -18.88
CA GLY A 208 1.84 -1.11 -20.18
C GLY A 208 2.84 0.05 -20.11
N ALA A 209 2.99 0.75 -21.24
CA ALA A 209 3.96 1.83 -21.38
C ALA A 209 3.33 3.20 -21.11
N TYR A 210 4.05 4.05 -20.36
CA TYR A 210 3.64 5.40 -20.00
C TYR A 210 4.80 6.39 -20.16
N HIS A 211 4.52 7.68 -19.97
CA HIS A 211 5.51 8.76 -19.96
C HIS A 211 4.93 9.91 -19.14
N HIS A 212 5.79 10.80 -18.67
CA HIS A 212 5.40 12.05 -18.00
C HIS A 212 6.52 13.09 -18.11
N GLU A 213 6.23 14.32 -17.72
CA GLU A 213 7.27 15.34 -17.62
C GLU A 213 8.29 14.98 -16.53
N GLY A 214 9.55 15.36 -16.76
CA GLY A 214 10.61 15.18 -15.79
C GLY A 214 11.70 14.20 -16.17
N GLU A 215 12.36 13.70 -15.13
CA GLU A 215 13.51 12.82 -15.16
C GLU A 215 13.37 11.73 -14.09
N GLU A 216 13.92 10.56 -14.38
CA GLU A 216 13.86 9.40 -13.51
C GLU A 216 15.24 8.80 -13.29
N PHE A 217 15.46 8.35 -12.06
CA PHE A 217 16.64 7.61 -11.64
C PHE A 217 16.20 6.35 -10.90
N ILE A 218 16.77 5.22 -11.29
CA ILE A 218 16.52 3.91 -10.71
C ILE A 218 17.84 3.35 -10.18
N PHE A 219 17.81 2.74 -9.00
CA PHE A 219 18.93 1.98 -8.43
C PHE A 219 18.43 0.65 -7.85
N VAL A 220 18.96 -0.47 -8.32
CA VAL A 220 18.49 -1.80 -7.89
C VAL A 220 19.23 -2.24 -6.62
N LEU A 221 18.48 -2.57 -5.58
CA LEU A 221 19.00 -3.05 -4.30
C LEU A 221 19.11 -4.59 -4.26
N SER A 222 18.10 -5.29 -4.77
CA SER A 222 18.07 -6.75 -4.86
C SER A 222 17.11 -7.25 -5.95
N GLY A 223 17.31 -8.48 -6.42
CA GLY A 223 16.50 -9.08 -7.49
C GLY A 223 16.97 -8.67 -8.89
N ARG A 224 16.05 -8.65 -9.86
CA ARG A 224 16.30 -8.18 -11.24
C ARG A 224 15.14 -7.34 -11.75
N PHE A 225 15.46 -6.24 -12.41
CA PHE A 225 14.48 -5.30 -12.93
C PHE A 225 14.67 -5.12 -14.43
N GLU A 226 13.61 -5.28 -15.22
CA GLU A 226 13.64 -4.99 -16.64
C GLU A 226 12.85 -3.72 -16.92
N ILE A 227 13.43 -2.82 -17.72
CA ILE A 227 12.76 -1.63 -18.23
C ILE A 227 12.99 -1.50 -19.73
N VAL A 228 11.93 -1.14 -20.44
CA VAL A 228 11.92 -0.94 -21.88
C VAL A 228 11.65 0.52 -22.16
N LEU A 229 12.52 1.19 -22.91
CA LEU A 229 12.37 2.58 -23.33
C LEU A 229 12.03 2.65 -24.83
N ASP A 230 11.03 3.46 -25.16
CA ASP A 230 10.47 3.72 -26.49
C ASP A 230 10.12 2.45 -27.29
N GLY A 231 9.92 1.32 -26.59
CA GLY A 231 9.60 0.02 -27.17
C GLY A 231 10.77 -0.66 -27.93
N GLN A 232 11.97 -0.09 -27.89
CA GLN A 232 13.11 -0.55 -28.70
C GLN A 232 14.38 -0.76 -27.88
N GLU A 233 14.57 -0.02 -26.79
CA GLU A 233 15.72 -0.19 -25.91
C GLU A 233 15.32 -1.03 -24.69
N PHE A 234 16.05 -2.12 -24.47
CA PHE A 234 15.78 -3.09 -23.40
C PHE A 234 16.94 -3.09 -22.41
N TYR A 235 16.65 -2.75 -21.16
CA TYR A 235 17.62 -2.74 -20.08
C TYR A 235 17.22 -3.76 -19.03
N GLU A 236 18.14 -4.66 -18.70
CA GLU A 236 18.04 -5.56 -17.55
C GLU A 236 19.05 -5.10 -16.50
N LEU A 237 18.54 -4.72 -15.33
CA LEU A 237 19.33 -4.21 -14.21
C LEU A 237 19.45 -5.29 -13.12
N SER A 238 20.68 -5.46 -12.64
CA SER A 238 21.06 -6.31 -11.51
C SER A 238 21.34 -5.47 -10.27
N PRO A 239 21.47 -6.08 -9.07
CA PRO A 239 21.75 -5.33 -7.85
C PRO A 239 23.04 -4.51 -7.98
N GLY A 240 22.97 -3.23 -7.62
CA GLY A 240 24.05 -2.26 -7.78
C GLY A 240 24.00 -1.45 -9.09
N ASP A 241 23.21 -1.87 -10.07
CA ASP A 241 23.03 -1.12 -11.30
C ASP A 241 22.10 0.07 -11.11
N SER A 242 22.31 1.09 -11.93
CA SER A 242 21.44 2.26 -12.02
C SER A 242 21.07 2.57 -13.45
N LEU A 243 19.92 3.22 -13.63
CA LEU A 243 19.51 3.79 -14.90
C LEU A 243 18.93 5.17 -14.66
N TYR A 244 19.29 6.11 -15.51
CA TYR A 244 18.70 7.43 -15.57
C TYR A 244 18.16 7.69 -16.97
N PHE A 245 16.99 8.30 -17.06
CA PHE A 245 16.38 8.67 -18.33
C PHE A 245 15.39 9.83 -18.16
N ALA A 246 15.10 10.54 -19.25
CA ALA A 246 14.05 11.55 -19.27
C ALA A 246 12.67 10.88 -19.27
N SER A 247 11.79 11.23 -18.34
CA SER A 247 10.48 10.61 -18.14
C SER A 247 9.52 10.74 -19.32
N ARG A 248 9.80 11.72 -20.21
CA ARG A 248 9.08 11.93 -21.47
C ARG A 248 9.28 10.79 -22.47
N ARG A 249 10.31 9.95 -22.27
CA ARG A 249 10.48 8.71 -23.02
C ARG A 249 9.41 7.71 -22.59
N ARG A 250 8.77 7.06 -23.56
CA ARG A 250 7.77 6.03 -23.24
C ARG A 250 8.47 4.86 -22.59
N HIS A 251 8.06 4.47 -21.39
CA HIS A 251 8.71 3.41 -20.66
C HIS A 251 7.72 2.44 -20.02
N SER A 252 8.13 1.19 -19.92
CA SER A 252 7.41 0.12 -19.23
C SER A 252 8.40 -0.77 -18.51
N TRP A 253 7.99 -1.39 -17.41
CA TRP A 253 8.89 -2.22 -16.61
C TRP A 253 8.20 -3.47 -16.09
N ARG A 254 9.01 -4.45 -15.71
CA ARG A 254 8.56 -5.69 -15.05
C ARG A 254 9.63 -6.30 -14.17
N ASN A 255 9.18 -7.00 -13.13
CA ASN A 255 10.01 -7.95 -12.40
C ASN A 255 10.00 -9.31 -13.15
N ARG A 256 11.09 -9.62 -13.85
CA ARG A 256 11.29 -10.92 -14.52
C ARG A 256 11.86 -12.01 -13.62
N PHE A 257 12.23 -11.66 -12.39
CA PHE A 257 12.81 -12.60 -11.47
C PHE A 257 11.73 -13.46 -10.81
N ASP A 258 12.08 -14.70 -10.48
CA ASP A 258 11.20 -15.63 -9.76
C ASP A 258 11.04 -15.26 -8.28
N GLY A 259 11.83 -14.29 -7.79
CA GLY A 259 11.77 -13.73 -6.45
C GLY A 259 11.42 -12.24 -6.43
N GLU A 260 11.35 -11.70 -5.23
CA GLU A 260 11.12 -10.26 -5.01
C GLU A 260 12.27 -9.42 -5.57
N THR A 261 11.91 -8.30 -6.19
CA THR A 261 12.86 -7.27 -6.65
C THR A 261 12.63 -5.99 -5.87
N VAL A 262 13.71 -5.40 -5.36
CA VAL A 262 13.68 -4.16 -4.56
C VAL A 262 14.59 -3.13 -5.20
N LEU A 263 14.06 -1.92 -5.37
CA LEU A 263 14.79 -0.81 -6.00
C LEU A 263 14.41 0.54 -5.40
N ILE A 264 15.31 1.50 -5.55
CA ILE A 264 15.03 2.92 -5.33
C ILE A 264 14.63 3.53 -6.66
N TRP A 265 13.51 4.24 -6.65
CA TRP A 265 13.01 5.01 -7.78
C TRP A 265 12.86 6.46 -7.35
N VAL A 266 13.58 7.34 -8.04
CA VAL A 266 13.51 8.78 -7.85
C VAL A 266 12.96 9.41 -9.11
N ASN A 267 11.98 10.30 -8.98
CA ASN A 267 11.44 11.09 -10.09
C ASN A 267 11.44 12.58 -9.73
N THR A 268 11.72 13.44 -10.70
CA THR A 268 11.57 14.90 -10.59
C THR A 268 10.91 15.45 -11.86
N PRO A 269 9.87 16.30 -11.77
CA PRO A 269 9.21 16.74 -10.55
C PRO A 269 8.47 15.58 -9.84
N PRO A 270 7.96 15.80 -8.62
CA PRO A 270 7.08 14.84 -7.96
C PRO A 270 5.90 14.47 -8.86
N THR A 271 5.67 13.17 -9.03
CA THR A 271 4.58 12.62 -9.86
C THR A 271 3.67 11.67 -9.09
N PHE A 272 3.99 11.39 -7.81
CA PHE A 272 3.15 10.64 -6.89
C PHE A 272 2.50 11.59 -5.87
#